data_AF-A0A7S3LXY4-F1
#
_entry.id   AF-A0A7S3LXY4-F1
#
_cell.length_a   1.000
_cell.length_b   1.000
_cell.length_c   1.000
_cell.angle_alpha   90.00
_cell.angle_beta   90.00
_cell.angle_gamma   90.00
#
_symmetry.space_group_name_H-M   'P 1'
#
loop_
_entity.id
_entity.type
_entity.pdbx_description
1 polymer ?
#
loop_
_entity_poly.entity_id
_entity_poly.type
_entity_poly.pdbx_seq_one_letter_code
_entity_poly.pdbx_strand_id
1 'polypeptide(L)'
;PGMDLKDACTLHQWYLDCYAGQMPDDKTLKGCMNTNPGYRGLTHPCIEADGKYMPDLKYRYLMEDVPTGMCFNKGLGEILGVPMPTTDKVLAWAQECIGMSIMVDGKMCGPDIGKTRAPQ
;
A
#
# COMPACT_ATOMS: atom_id res chain seq x y z
N PRO A 1 23.47 12.17 -18.13
CA PRO A 1 22.00 12.04 -18.08
C PRO A 1 21.62 10.85 -17.17
N GLY A 2 21.17 11.15 -15.96
CA GLY A 2 20.77 10.15 -14.96
C GLY A 2 19.46 10.57 -14.31
N MET A 3 18.70 9.58 -13.84
CA MET A 3 17.50 9.82 -13.03
C MET A 3 17.93 10.38 -11.67
N ASP A 4 17.52 11.61 -11.36
CA ASP A 4 17.72 12.23 -10.04
C ASP A 4 16.55 11.85 -9.13
N LEU A 5 16.81 11.06 -8.09
CA LEU A 5 15.81 10.58 -7.13
C LEU A 5 15.98 11.22 -5.75
N LYS A 6 16.70 12.34 -5.64
CA LYS A 6 17.02 12.99 -4.35
C LYS A 6 15.78 13.42 -3.56
N ASP A 7 14.66 13.62 -4.23
CA ASP A 7 13.41 14.06 -3.61
C ASP A 7 12.63 12.90 -2.98
N ALA A 8 13.08 11.65 -3.15
CA ALA A 8 12.52 10.51 -2.43
C ALA A 8 12.81 10.65 -0.92
N CYS A 9 11.75 10.70 -0.12
CA CYS A 9 11.84 10.88 1.32
C CYS A 9 11.12 9.77 2.09
N THR A 10 11.32 9.75 3.41
CA THR A 10 10.57 8.84 4.28
C THR A 10 9.13 9.33 4.44
N LEU A 11 8.20 8.42 4.74
CA LEU A 11 6.81 8.81 4.99
C LEU A 11 6.70 9.80 6.17
N HIS A 12 7.53 9.67 7.21
CA HIS A 12 7.55 10.63 8.31
C HIS A 12 7.93 12.04 7.84
N GLN A 13 8.98 12.16 7.02
CA GLN A 13 9.38 13.45 6.44
C GLN A 13 8.25 14.05 5.59
N TRP A 14 7.60 13.24 4.75
CA TRP A 14 6.44 13.69 3.95
C TRP A 14 5.30 14.24 4.83
N TYR A 15 5.02 13.62 5.98
CA TYR A 15 4.04 14.15 6.94
C TYR A 15 4.46 15.51 7.50
N LEU A 16 5.74 15.70 7.80
CA LEU A 16 6.24 17.00 8.26
C LEU A 16 6.13 18.05 7.16
N ASP A 17 6.49 17.71 5.93
CA ASP A 17 6.45 18.64 4.79
C ASP A 17 5.02 19.08 4.45
N CYS A 18 4.04 18.18 4.57
CA CYS A 18 2.65 18.44 4.16
C CYS A 18 1.74 18.92 5.30
N TYR A 19 1.99 18.51 6.54
CA TYR A 19 1.09 18.73 7.68
C TYR A 19 1.76 19.39 8.89
N ALA A 20 2.97 19.97 8.74
CA ALA A 20 3.65 20.67 9.82
C ALA A 20 2.72 21.66 10.55
N GLY A 21 2.78 21.65 11.88
CA GLY A 21 1.96 22.50 12.74
C GLY A 21 0.48 22.10 12.86
N GLN A 22 0.01 21.09 12.11
CA GLN A 22 -1.38 20.61 12.17
C GLN A 22 -1.56 19.41 13.10
N MET A 23 -0.45 18.75 13.50
CA MET A 23 -0.44 17.53 14.30
C MET A 23 0.08 17.82 15.72
N PRO A 24 -0.70 17.55 16.78
CA PRO A 24 -0.26 17.70 18.18
C PRO A 24 0.97 16.87 18.59
N ASP A 25 1.24 15.73 17.96
CA ASP A 25 2.46 14.93 18.14
C ASP A 25 3.04 14.56 16.79
N ASP A 26 4.21 15.11 16.45
CA ASP A 26 4.90 14.89 15.18
C ASP A 26 6.26 14.18 15.34
N LYS A 27 6.57 13.70 16.55
CA LYS A 27 7.89 13.12 16.88
C LYS A 27 8.16 11.79 16.19
N THR A 28 7.09 11.08 15.80
CA THR A 28 7.17 9.79 15.12
C THR A 28 6.09 9.70 14.06
N LEU A 29 6.28 8.86 13.03
CA LEU A 29 5.22 8.57 12.04
C LEU A 29 3.89 8.17 12.72
N LYS A 30 3.95 7.38 13.79
CA LYS A 30 2.76 6.98 14.56
C LYS A 30 2.07 8.19 15.21
N GLY A 31 2.85 9.09 15.82
CA GLY A 31 2.33 10.34 16.38
C GLY A 31 1.62 11.18 15.31
N CYS A 32 2.29 11.36 14.16
CA CYS A 32 1.74 12.09 13.02
C CYS A 32 0.39 11.50 12.59
N MET A 33 0.35 10.19 12.31
CA MET A 33 -0.86 9.50 11.85
C MET A 33 -2.00 9.56 12.88
N ASN A 34 -1.70 9.34 14.16
CA ASN A 34 -2.73 9.26 15.20
C ASN A 34 -3.29 10.62 15.62
N THR A 35 -2.54 11.71 15.41
CA THR A 35 -2.93 13.04 15.87
C THR A 35 -3.30 14.00 14.74
N ASN A 36 -3.15 13.59 13.47
CA ASN A 36 -3.57 14.39 12.32
C ASN A 36 -5.10 14.62 12.32
N PRO A 37 -5.56 15.89 12.42
CA PRO A 37 -6.99 16.20 12.45
C PRO A 37 -7.72 15.83 11.15
N GLY A 38 -7.01 15.73 10.02
CA GLY A 38 -7.57 15.33 8.72
C GLY A 38 -8.10 13.89 8.69
N TYR A 39 -7.73 13.06 9.66
CA TYR A 39 -8.20 11.67 9.75
C TYR A 39 -9.38 11.46 10.72
N ARG A 40 -9.83 12.52 11.40
CA ARG A 40 -10.94 12.42 12.35
C ARG A 40 -12.23 12.03 11.64
N GLY A 41 -12.86 10.95 12.10
CA GLY A 41 -14.12 10.45 11.55
C GLY A 41 -13.97 9.52 10.35
N LEU A 42 -12.75 9.29 9.84
CA LEU A 42 -12.52 8.27 8.82
C LEU A 42 -12.64 6.88 9.45
N THR A 43 -13.45 6.02 8.83
CA THR A 43 -13.69 4.64 9.26
C THR A 43 -13.36 3.64 8.16
N HIS A 44 -13.21 2.37 8.53
CA HIS A 44 -12.99 1.31 7.55
C HIS A 44 -14.29 1.01 6.79
N PRO A 45 -14.21 0.71 5.48
CA PRO A 45 -15.35 0.23 4.72
C PRO A 45 -15.73 -1.16 5.24
N CYS A 46 -17.01 -1.32 5.61
CA CYS A 46 -17.54 -2.55 6.17
C CYS A 46 -18.88 -2.89 5.51
N ILE A 47 -19.15 -4.20 5.44
CA ILE A 47 -20.46 -4.77 5.10
C ILE A 47 -21.16 -5.26 6.37
N GLU A 48 -22.48 -5.18 6.39
CA GLU A 48 -23.29 -5.75 7.47
C GLU A 48 -23.26 -7.29 7.40
N ALA A 49 -23.09 -7.94 8.55
CA ALA A 49 -23.12 -9.38 8.68
C ALA A 49 -23.66 -9.77 10.07
N ASP A 50 -24.81 -10.44 10.11
CA ASP A 50 -25.45 -10.93 11.35
C ASP A 50 -25.60 -9.87 12.46
N GLY A 51 -26.03 -8.66 12.10
CA GLY A 51 -26.16 -7.53 13.03
C GLY A 51 -24.82 -6.96 13.53
N LYS A 52 -23.72 -7.35 12.89
CA LYS A 52 -22.35 -6.83 13.09
C LYS A 52 -21.78 -6.32 11.77
N TYR A 53 -20.49 -5.99 11.77
CA TYR A 53 -19.76 -5.51 10.60
C TYR A 53 -18.56 -6.41 10.29
N MET A 54 -18.38 -6.71 9.02
CA MET A 54 -17.18 -7.35 8.48
C MET A 54 -16.47 -6.38 7.53
N PRO A 55 -15.12 -6.36 7.48
CA PRO A 55 -14.40 -5.52 6.52
C PRO A 55 -14.79 -5.84 5.08
N ASP A 56 -15.04 -4.80 4.28
CA ASP A 56 -15.22 -4.97 2.83
C ASP A 56 -13.85 -5.10 2.15
N LEU A 57 -13.34 -6.33 2.08
CA LEU A 57 -12.06 -6.64 1.45
C LEU A 57 -12.09 -6.53 -0.09
N LYS A 58 -13.27 -6.31 -0.68
CA LYS A 58 -13.43 -6.05 -2.11
C LYS A 58 -13.61 -4.56 -2.41
N TYR A 59 -13.46 -3.70 -1.39
CA TYR A 59 -13.46 -2.27 -1.58
C TYR A 59 -12.24 -1.80 -2.39
N ARG A 60 -12.33 -0.61 -2.98
CA ARG A 60 -11.30 -0.07 -3.90
C ARG A 60 -9.88 -0.02 -3.32
N TYR A 61 -9.73 0.07 -1.99
CA TYR A 61 -8.40 0.06 -1.35
C TYR A 61 -7.55 -1.16 -1.71
N LEU A 62 -8.16 -2.33 -1.90
CA LEU A 62 -7.41 -3.51 -2.34
C LEU A 62 -7.58 -3.73 -3.84
N MET A 63 -8.81 -3.62 -4.36
CA MET A 63 -9.12 -3.90 -5.76
C MET A 63 -8.41 -2.97 -6.75
N GLU A 64 -8.08 -1.74 -6.36
CA GLU A 64 -7.42 -0.75 -7.21
C GLU A 64 -5.94 -0.59 -6.86
N ASP A 65 -5.61 -0.32 -5.58
CA ASP A 65 -4.23 0.03 -5.20
C ASP A 65 -3.27 -1.15 -5.35
N VAL A 66 -3.74 -2.40 -5.17
CA VAL A 66 -2.88 -3.58 -5.29
C VAL A 66 -2.47 -3.81 -6.75
N PRO A 67 -3.40 -3.98 -7.72
CA PRO A 67 -3.00 -4.21 -9.12
C PRO A 67 -2.32 -3.01 -9.77
N THR A 68 -2.70 -1.77 -9.40
CA THR A 68 -2.26 -0.58 -10.13
C THR A 68 -1.07 0.16 -9.51
N GLY A 69 -0.85 0.01 -8.19
CA GLY A 69 0.26 0.65 -7.48
C GLY A 69 1.27 -0.37 -6.94
N MET A 70 0.82 -1.26 -6.05
CA MET A 70 1.71 -2.19 -5.35
C MET A 70 2.42 -3.16 -6.30
N CYS A 71 1.71 -3.71 -7.29
CA CYS A 71 2.29 -4.64 -8.27
C CYS A 71 3.37 -3.99 -9.14
N PHE A 72 3.18 -2.72 -9.54
CA PHE A 72 4.21 -1.96 -10.25
C PHE A 72 5.47 -1.82 -9.40
N ASN A 73 5.33 -1.37 -8.16
CA ASN A 73 6.47 -1.17 -7.25
C ASN A 73 7.22 -2.48 -6.97
N LYS A 74 6.50 -3.57 -6.68
CA LYS A 74 7.11 -4.89 -6.46
C LYS A 74 7.80 -5.42 -7.71
N GLY A 75 7.16 -5.30 -8.89
CA GLY A 75 7.74 -5.75 -10.14
C GLY A 75 9.00 -4.99 -10.53
N LEU A 76 9.04 -3.67 -10.30
CA LEU A 76 10.25 -2.86 -10.46
C LEU A 76 11.36 -3.31 -9.50
N GLY A 77 11.03 -3.55 -8.22
CA GLY A 77 11.98 -4.09 -7.24
C GLY A 77 12.59 -5.43 -7.67
N GLU A 78 11.78 -6.33 -8.24
CA GLU A 78 12.24 -7.61 -8.77
C GLU A 78 13.21 -7.45 -9.96
N ILE A 79 12.88 -6.58 -10.94
CA ILE A 79 13.76 -6.28 -12.08
C ILE A 79 15.10 -5.70 -11.62
N LEU A 80 15.08 -4.84 -10.60
CA LEU A 80 16.28 -4.21 -10.04
C LEU A 80 17.03 -5.10 -9.05
N GLY A 81 16.50 -6.28 -8.71
CA GLY A 81 17.11 -7.19 -7.72
C GLY A 81 17.09 -6.66 -6.29
N VAL A 82 16.15 -5.77 -5.95
CA VAL A 82 15.98 -5.20 -4.60
C VAL A 82 14.99 -6.04 -3.80
N PRO A 83 15.39 -6.67 -2.68
CA PRO A 83 14.47 -7.42 -1.83
C PRO A 83 13.41 -6.51 -1.20
N MET A 84 12.13 -6.91 -1.26
CA MET A 84 11.00 -6.14 -0.70
C MET A 84 10.14 -7.00 0.26
N PRO A 85 10.71 -7.57 1.33
CA PRO A 85 10.04 -8.57 2.16
C PRO A 85 8.74 -8.08 2.80
N THR A 86 8.64 -6.78 3.14
CA THR A 86 7.40 -6.20 3.66
C THR A 86 6.32 -6.13 2.57
N THR A 87 6.68 -5.75 1.35
CA THR A 87 5.76 -5.74 0.21
C THR A 87 5.34 -7.15 -0.16
N ASP A 88 6.27 -8.12 -0.14
CA ASP A 88 5.96 -9.52 -0.41
C ASP A 88 4.90 -10.05 0.57
N LYS A 89 5.10 -9.80 1.87
CA LYS A 89 4.14 -10.20 2.90
C LYS A 89 2.76 -9.58 2.69
N VAL A 90 2.69 -8.29 2.37
CA VAL A 90 1.40 -7.60 2.18
C VAL A 90 0.73 -8.04 0.88
N LEU A 91 1.47 -8.19 -0.21
CA LEU A 91 0.95 -8.62 -1.50
C LEU A 91 0.40 -10.05 -1.45
N ALA A 92 1.10 -10.96 -0.74
CA ALA A 92 0.64 -12.33 -0.54
C ALA A 92 -0.74 -12.40 0.14
N TRP A 93 -0.98 -11.56 1.15
CA TRP A 93 -2.29 -11.46 1.80
C TRP A 93 -3.33 -10.75 0.91
N ALA A 94 -2.92 -9.65 0.27
CA ALA A 94 -3.85 -8.81 -0.47
C ALA A 94 -4.38 -9.50 -1.73
N GLN A 95 -3.53 -10.27 -2.43
CA GLN A 95 -3.94 -11.02 -3.62
C GLN A 95 -4.99 -12.09 -3.29
N GLU A 96 -4.91 -12.73 -2.12
CA GLU A 96 -5.93 -13.67 -1.63
C GLU A 96 -7.26 -12.95 -1.37
N CYS A 97 -7.21 -11.77 -0.73
CA CYS A 97 -8.40 -10.97 -0.44
C CYS A 97 -9.17 -10.57 -1.71
N ILE A 98 -8.45 -10.25 -2.79
CA ILE A 98 -9.04 -9.86 -4.08
C ILE A 98 -9.22 -11.04 -5.06
N GLY A 99 -8.88 -12.26 -4.65
CA GLY A 99 -9.04 -13.48 -5.45
C GLY A 99 -8.18 -13.51 -6.71
N MET A 100 -6.95 -12.99 -6.65
CA MET A 100 -6.00 -12.97 -7.75
C MET A 100 -4.73 -13.77 -7.41
N SER A 101 -4.11 -14.35 -8.43
CA SER A 101 -2.79 -14.98 -8.33
C SER A 101 -1.76 -14.16 -9.10
N ILE A 102 -1.07 -13.26 -8.40
CA ILE A 102 -0.14 -12.27 -8.97
C ILE A 102 1.32 -12.63 -8.64
N MET A 103 1.61 -12.83 -7.35
CA MET A 103 2.91 -13.27 -6.88
C MET A 103 2.84 -14.75 -6.46
N VAL A 104 3.83 -15.54 -6.88
CA VAL A 104 3.96 -16.97 -6.55
C VAL A 104 5.40 -17.20 -6.09
N ASP A 105 5.57 -17.77 -4.89
CA ASP A 105 6.88 -18.04 -4.28
C ASP A 105 7.84 -16.83 -4.29
N GLY A 106 7.29 -15.63 -4.03
CA GLY A 106 8.03 -14.37 -3.98
C GLY A 106 8.36 -13.75 -5.34
N LYS A 107 7.91 -14.37 -6.44
CA LYS A 107 8.13 -13.92 -7.81
C LYS A 107 6.85 -13.40 -8.46
N MET A 108 6.98 -12.31 -9.21
CA MET A 108 5.90 -11.70 -9.99
C MET A 108 5.67 -12.51 -11.28
N CYS A 109 5.11 -13.71 -11.15
CA CYS A 109 4.87 -14.63 -12.28
C CYS A 109 3.52 -15.36 -12.21
N GLY A 110 2.58 -14.87 -11.40
CA GLY A 110 1.25 -15.45 -11.28
C GLY A 110 0.42 -15.24 -12.55
N PRO A 111 -0.60 -16.10 -12.80
CA PRO A 111 -1.41 -16.07 -14.03
C PRO A 111 -2.23 -14.78 -14.20
N ASP A 112 -2.49 -14.03 -13.12
CA ASP A 112 -3.22 -12.77 -13.18
C ASP A 112 -2.31 -11.54 -13.34
N ILE A 113 -0.99 -11.71 -13.49
CA ILE A 113 -0.05 -10.58 -13.57
C ILE A 113 -0.37 -9.62 -14.73
N GLY A 114 -0.83 -10.13 -15.88
CA GLY A 114 -1.23 -9.32 -17.02
C GLY A 114 -2.49 -8.47 -16.80
N LYS A 115 -3.18 -8.64 -15.67
CA LYS A 115 -4.30 -7.77 -15.24
C LYS A 115 -3.82 -6.63 -14.32
N THR A 116 -2.53 -6.56 -14.04
CA THR A 116 -1.90 -5.55 -13.19
C THR A 116 -1.13 -4.54 -14.03
N ARG A 117 -0.51 -3.55 -13.38
CA ARG A 117 0.48 -2.66 -14.01
C ARG A 117 1.92 -3.06 -13.67
N ALA A 118 2.16 -4.31 -13.27
CA ALA A 118 3.52 -4.81 -13.13
C ALA A 118 4.27 -4.70 -14.48
N PRO A 119 5.57 -4.39 -14.48
CA PRO A 119 6.38 -4.28 -15.70
C PRO A 119 6.72 -5.62 -16.37
N GLN A 120 6.54 -6.75 -15.67
CA GLN A 120 6.62 -8.12 -16.22
C GLN A 120 5.48 -8.38 -17.23
#